data_AF-A0A522CXF5-F1
#
_entry.id   AF-A0A522CXF5-F1
#
_cell.length_a   1.000
_cell.length_b   1.000
_cell.length_c   1.000
_cell.angle_alpha   90.00
_cell.angle_beta   90.00
_cell.angle_gamma   90.00
#
_symmetry.space_group_name_H-M   'P 1'
#
loop_
_entity.id
_entity.type
_entity.pdbx_description
1 polymer ?
#
loop_
_entity_poly.entity_id
_entity_poly.type
_entity_poly.pdbx_seq_one_letter_code
_entity_poly.pdbx_strand_id
1 'polypeptide(L)'
;MLPSGTHFDLPCDMGPFVHPGATVLGRVSLGPGSSVFPGAVLRSDMNAITVSALSNIQDNAVLHCDLEHPLTVGACVTVGHGAIVHGCMVGDCVVVGMHSVVMNGAVVGRGSIVAAGAVVKQDSVIPPFSLAAGNPAVVRENRYRDLITPLEAALIYFQLSRHYKSGEPIDPDAPQQIVAAAKRHAAVLNESILAGMEVLDALSFVLRPAEG
;
A
#
# COMPACT_ATOMS: atom_id res chain seq x y z
N MET A 1 23.46 -11.39 -4.67
CA MET A 1 22.89 -11.49 -6.03
C MET A 1 21.68 -12.42 -5.92
N LEU A 2 20.48 -11.97 -6.30
CA LEU A 2 19.33 -12.87 -6.35
C LEU A 2 19.38 -13.75 -7.61
N PRO A 3 18.67 -14.89 -7.64
CA PRO A 3 18.55 -15.72 -8.84
C PRO A 3 18.03 -14.94 -10.05
N SER A 4 18.46 -15.29 -11.26
CA SER A 4 17.89 -14.78 -12.52
C SER A 4 16.37 -15.00 -12.57
N GLY A 5 15.58 -13.97 -12.91
CA GLY A 5 14.11 -14.01 -12.91
C GLY A 5 13.43 -13.49 -11.64
N THR A 6 14.18 -12.78 -10.77
CA THR A 6 13.68 -12.09 -9.56
C THR A 6 13.48 -10.58 -9.73
N HIS A 7 13.70 -10.07 -10.95
CA HIS A 7 13.46 -8.69 -11.30
C HIS A 7 12.12 -8.58 -12.05
N PHE A 8 11.44 -7.44 -11.90
CA PHE A 8 10.30 -7.15 -12.77
C PHE A 8 10.79 -6.87 -14.19
N ASP A 9 10.41 -7.72 -15.15
CA ASP A 9 10.72 -7.54 -16.58
C ASP A 9 9.89 -6.42 -17.25
N LEU A 10 9.45 -5.40 -16.49
CA LEU A 10 8.65 -4.29 -17.00
C LEU A 10 9.49 -3.01 -17.07
N PRO A 11 9.30 -2.14 -18.09
CA PRO A 11 9.95 -0.85 -18.14
C PRO A 11 9.66 -0.05 -16.85
N CYS A 12 10.74 0.28 -16.15
CA CYS A 12 10.83 0.85 -14.80
C CYS A 12 10.32 2.30 -14.73
N ASP A 13 9.09 2.57 -15.14
CA ASP A 13 8.44 3.83 -14.78
C ASP A 13 7.95 3.75 -13.34
N MET A 14 8.79 4.25 -12.43
CA MET A 14 8.50 4.36 -11.00
C MET A 14 7.75 5.65 -10.65
N GLY A 15 7.24 6.41 -11.62
CA GLY A 15 6.37 7.55 -11.35
C GLY A 15 5.05 7.12 -10.70
N PRO A 16 4.44 7.93 -9.81
CA PRO A 16 3.13 7.61 -9.27
C PRO A 16 2.08 7.56 -10.39
N PHE A 17 1.05 6.74 -10.19
CA PHE A 17 -0.12 6.69 -11.04
C PHE A 17 -1.31 7.34 -10.33
N VAL A 18 -1.98 8.28 -11.00
CA VAL A 18 -3.24 8.87 -10.51
C VAL A 18 -4.27 8.67 -11.61
N HIS A 19 -5.31 7.89 -11.32
CA HIS A 19 -6.39 7.66 -12.26
C HIS A 19 -7.12 8.99 -12.55
N PRO A 20 -7.56 9.27 -13.81
CA PRO A 20 -8.25 10.52 -14.15
C PRO A 20 -9.54 10.77 -13.35
N GLY A 21 -10.17 9.70 -12.87
CA GLY A 21 -11.35 9.75 -12.00
C GLY A 21 -11.05 9.88 -10.50
N ALA A 22 -9.79 9.99 -10.09
CA ALA A 22 -9.40 10.24 -8.70
C ALA A 22 -9.26 11.75 -8.44
N THR A 23 -9.40 12.15 -7.18
CA THR A 23 -9.23 13.54 -6.74
C THR A 23 -8.03 13.62 -5.78
N VAL A 24 -7.02 14.41 -6.12
CA VAL A 24 -5.86 14.69 -5.28
C VAL A 24 -5.71 16.20 -5.13
N LEU A 25 -5.85 16.71 -3.90
CA LEU A 25 -5.95 18.14 -3.60
C LEU A 25 -5.05 18.54 -2.43
N GLY A 26 -4.41 19.70 -2.53
CA GLY A 26 -3.61 20.27 -1.45
C GLY A 26 -2.22 19.64 -1.34
N ARG A 27 -1.72 19.50 -0.11
CA ARG A 27 -0.33 19.10 0.19
C ARG A 27 -0.14 17.57 0.23
N VAL A 28 -0.40 16.93 -0.90
CA VAL A 28 -0.23 15.48 -1.08
C VAL A 28 1.14 15.15 -1.69
N SER A 29 1.89 14.26 -1.06
CA SER A 29 3.13 13.69 -1.59
C SER A 29 2.93 12.22 -1.94
N LEU A 30 3.21 11.85 -3.19
CA LEU A 30 3.09 10.47 -3.70
C LEU A 30 4.48 9.90 -4.03
N GLY A 31 4.81 8.77 -3.40
CA GLY A 31 6.10 8.10 -3.56
C GLY A 31 6.20 7.27 -4.84
N PRO A 32 7.40 6.75 -5.16
CA PRO A 32 7.64 5.99 -6.37
C PRO A 32 6.76 4.73 -6.49
N GLY A 33 6.14 4.54 -7.65
CA GLY A 33 5.26 3.40 -7.93
C GLY A 33 3.97 3.38 -7.11
N SER A 34 3.68 4.42 -6.32
CA SER A 34 2.39 4.55 -5.65
C SER A 34 1.27 4.75 -6.67
N SER A 35 0.04 4.41 -6.28
CA SER A 35 -1.12 4.49 -7.17
C SER A 35 -2.38 4.98 -6.47
N VAL A 36 -3.17 5.79 -7.17
CA VAL A 36 -4.47 6.30 -6.72
C VAL A 36 -5.52 5.90 -7.76
N PHE A 37 -6.45 5.04 -7.35
CA PHE A 37 -7.42 4.37 -8.21
C PHE A 37 -8.74 5.16 -8.37
N PRO A 38 -9.64 4.76 -9.30
CA PRO A 38 -10.86 5.50 -9.61
C PRO A 38 -11.69 5.90 -8.38
N GLY A 39 -12.17 7.15 -8.35
CA GLY A 39 -13.03 7.66 -7.28
C GLY A 39 -12.34 7.89 -5.94
N ALA A 40 -11.08 7.51 -5.76
CA ALA A 40 -10.34 7.81 -4.54
C ALA A 40 -10.16 9.33 -4.36
N VAL A 41 -10.23 9.78 -3.11
CA VAL A 41 -10.09 11.19 -2.74
C VAL A 41 -8.98 11.34 -1.71
N LEU A 42 -7.91 12.05 -2.06
CA LEU A 42 -6.86 12.48 -1.16
C LEU A 42 -6.99 14.01 -1.01
N ARG A 43 -7.56 14.48 0.10
CA ARG A 43 -7.77 15.91 0.33
C ARG A 43 -6.93 16.37 1.52
N SER A 44 -5.92 17.18 1.23
CA SER A 44 -4.89 17.67 2.14
C SER A 44 -4.99 19.19 2.28
N ASP A 45 -6.15 19.68 2.69
CA ASP A 45 -6.44 21.11 2.90
C ASP A 45 -6.17 21.58 4.34
N MET A 46 -6.08 20.66 5.30
CA MET A 46 -5.80 20.95 6.71
C MET A 46 -4.33 20.67 7.11
N ASN A 47 -3.76 19.57 6.64
CA ASN A 47 -2.38 19.16 6.92
C ASN A 47 -1.83 18.27 5.80
N ALA A 48 -0.56 17.87 5.85
CA ALA A 48 0.07 17.06 4.82
C ALA A 48 -0.47 15.61 4.79
N ILE A 49 -0.56 15.06 3.58
CA ILE A 49 -0.75 13.63 3.34
C ILE A 49 0.48 13.10 2.60
N THR A 50 1.13 12.09 3.15
CA THR A 50 2.28 11.43 2.52
C THR A 50 1.97 9.97 2.26
N VAL A 51 2.09 9.53 1.01
CA VAL A 51 1.96 8.13 0.60
C VAL A 51 3.31 7.65 0.06
N SER A 52 3.89 6.63 0.67
CA SER A 52 5.23 6.14 0.31
C SER A 52 5.21 5.17 -0.88
N ALA A 53 6.38 4.61 -1.20
CA ALA A 53 6.61 3.80 -2.39
C ALA A 53 5.72 2.55 -2.47
N LEU A 54 5.26 2.23 -3.67
CA LEU A 54 4.39 1.08 -4.00
C LEU A 54 3.07 0.99 -3.22
N SER A 55 2.69 2.02 -2.48
CA SER A 55 1.41 2.03 -1.79
C SER A 55 0.28 2.36 -2.74
N ASN A 56 -0.86 1.69 -2.57
CA ASN A 56 -2.03 1.85 -3.43
C ASN A 56 -3.23 2.32 -2.62
N ILE A 57 -3.90 3.36 -3.14
CA ILE A 57 -5.14 3.91 -2.62
C ILE A 57 -6.26 3.47 -3.56
N GLN A 58 -7.01 2.46 -3.16
CA GLN A 58 -7.98 1.78 -4.01
C GLN A 58 -9.27 2.55 -4.19
N ASP A 59 -10.14 2.01 -5.03
CA ASP A 59 -11.35 2.65 -5.52
C ASP A 59 -12.20 3.26 -4.41
N ASN A 60 -12.59 4.51 -4.58
CA ASN A 60 -13.43 5.27 -3.64
C ASN A 60 -12.88 5.41 -2.20
N ALA A 61 -11.61 5.06 -1.94
CA ALA A 61 -11.01 5.31 -0.63
C ALA A 61 -10.85 6.82 -0.39
N VAL A 62 -11.03 7.25 0.86
CA VAL A 62 -10.94 8.65 1.28
C VAL A 62 -9.81 8.83 2.29
N LEU A 63 -8.86 9.68 1.92
CA LEU A 63 -7.75 10.10 2.76
C LEU A 63 -7.88 11.58 3.07
N HIS A 64 -7.88 11.89 4.36
CA HIS A 64 -8.01 13.24 4.88
C HIS A 64 -7.20 13.37 6.18
N CYS A 65 -7.05 14.59 6.68
CA CYS A 65 -6.33 14.90 7.92
C CYS A 65 -6.92 16.15 8.55
N ASP A 66 -6.62 16.38 9.82
CA ASP A 66 -6.94 17.64 10.50
C ASP A 66 -5.66 18.43 10.82
N LEU A 67 -5.79 19.58 11.49
CA LEU A 67 -4.67 20.47 11.78
C LEU A 67 -3.61 19.83 12.68
N GLU A 68 -4.01 18.93 13.58
CA GLU A 68 -3.13 18.33 14.59
C GLU A 68 -2.50 17.03 14.09
N HIS A 69 -3.20 16.33 13.19
CA HIS A 69 -2.83 14.99 12.76
C HIS A 69 -2.55 14.93 11.26
N PRO A 70 -1.29 15.03 10.81
CA PRO A 70 -0.94 14.68 9.43
C PRO A 70 -1.21 13.21 9.17
N LEU A 71 -1.37 12.84 7.90
CA LEU A 71 -1.55 11.44 7.49
C LEU A 71 -0.28 10.92 6.82
N THR A 72 0.28 9.84 7.34
CA THR A 72 1.40 9.13 6.72
C THR A 72 1.00 7.69 6.40
N VAL A 73 1.26 7.29 5.16
CA VAL A 73 1.07 5.94 4.65
C VAL A 73 2.45 5.41 4.23
N GLY A 74 2.92 4.36 4.91
CA GLY A 74 4.20 3.70 4.67
C GLY A 74 4.31 3.05 3.30
N ALA A 75 5.42 2.37 3.04
CA ALA A 75 5.69 1.68 1.79
C ALA A 75 4.93 0.35 1.70
N CYS A 76 4.57 -0.07 0.49
CA CYS A 76 3.83 -1.33 0.25
C CYS A 76 2.52 -1.44 1.04
N VAL A 77 1.85 -0.32 1.30
CA VAL A 77 0.55 -0.28 1.98
C VAL A 77 -0.57 -0.40 0.95
N THR A 78 -1.56 -1.21 1.28
CA THR A 78 -2.81 -1.29 0.52
C THR A 78 -3.92 -0.63 1.32
N VAL A 79 -4.45 0.50 0.83
CA VAL A 79 -5.66 1.12 1.36
C VAL A 79 -6.84 0.67 0.52
N GLY A 80 -7.62 -0.26 1.08
CA GLY A 80 -8.68 -0.99 0.40
C GLY A 80 -9.85 -0.13 -0.05
N HIS A 81 -10.63 -0.67 -1.00
CA HIS A 81 -11.77 0.02 -1.59
C HIS A 81 -12.71 0.64 -0.54
N GLY A 82 -13.07 1.91 -0.72
CA GLY A 82 -13.98 2.65 0.16
C GLY A 82 -13.53 2.78 1.61
N ALA A 83 -12.26 2.52 1.93
CA ALA A 83 -11.73 2.76 3.27
C ALA A 83 -11.61 4.27 3.55
N ILE A 84 -11.79 4.66 4.81
CA ILE A 84 -11.58 6.03 5.29
C ILE A 84 -10.36 6.03 6.19
N VAL A 85 -9.31 6.76 5.80
CA VAL A 85 -8.05 6.85 6.55
C VAL A 85 -7.82 8.31 6.89
N HIS A 86 -7.88 8.66 8.17
CA HIS A 86 -7.95 10.04 8.61
C HIS A 86 -6.88 10.35 9.66
N GLY A 87 -5.95 11.26 9.33
CA GLY A 87 -4.96 11.83 10.27
C GLY A 87 -4.24 10.80 11.14
N CYS A 88 -3.71 9.73 10.55
CA CYS A 88 -3.07 8.64 11.28
C CYS A 88 -1.70 8.28 10.69
N MET A 89 -0.97 7.41 11.38
CA MET A 89 0.27 6.82 10.87
C MET A 89 0.03 5.34 10.54
N VAL A 90 0.19 5.00 9.26
CA VAL A 90 0.15 3.62 8.78
C VAL A 90 1.56 3.19 8.42
N GLY A 91 2.10 2.21 9.14
CA GLY A 91 3.43 1.66 8.90
C GLY A 91 3.53 0.87 7.59
N ASP A 92 4.75 0.46 7.25
CA ASP A 92 5.00 -0.26 6.00
C ASP A 92 4.30 -1.62 5.95
N CYS A 93 4.05 -2.10 4.74
CA CYS A 93 3.48 -3.42 4.49
C CYS A 93 2.19 -3.66 5.30
N VAL A 94 1.30 -2.68 5.34
CA VAL A 94 -0.02 -2.80 6.00
C VAL A 94 -1.11 -3.01 4.96
N VAL A 95 -2.12 -3.81 5.31
CA VAL A 95 -3.38 -3.85 4.56
C VAL A 95 -4.48 -3.19 5.39
N VAL A 96 -4.98 -2.05 4.91
CA VAL A 96 -6.19 -1.42 5.41
C VAL A 96 -7.36 -1.97 4.62
N GLY A 97 -8.18 -2.82 5.23
CA GLY A 97 -9.24 -3.55 4.54
C GLY A 97 -10.32 -2.64 3.96
N MET A 98 -11.00 -3.14 2.93
CA MET A 98 -12.12 -2.42 2.29
C MET A 98 -13.18 -1.98 3.31
N HIS A 99 -13.75 -0.79 3.10
CA HIS A 99 -14.76 -0.18 3.98
C HIS A 99 -14.34 -0.04 5.46
N SER A 100 -13.06 -0.16 5.79
CA SER A 100 -12.58 0.12 7.15
C SER A 100 -12.45 1.63 7.40
N VAL A 101 -12.43 2.01 8.67
CA VAL A 101 -12.18 3.39 9.12
C VAL A 101 -10.98 3.38 10.06
N VAL A 102 -9.99 4.23 9.79
CA VAL A 102 -8.87 4.51 10.69
C VAL A 102 -8.91 5.98 11.08
N MET A 103 -9.15 6.23 12.37
CA MET A 103 -9.35 7.58 12.91
C MET A 103 -8.03 8.27 13.29
N ASN A 104 -8.13 9.58 13.58
CA ASN A 104 -7.02 10.44 13.96
C ASN A 104 -6.11 9.86 15.04
N GLY A 105 -4.83 10.17 14.97
CA GLY A 105 -3.83 9.78 15.98
C GLY A 105 -3.57 8.29 16.07
N ALA A 106 -4.30 7.45 15.33
CA ALA A 106 -4.05 6.02 15.34
C ALA A 106 -2.67 5.70 14.73
N VAL A 107 -2.04 4.66 15.25
CA VAL A 107 -0.77 4.12 14.76
C VAL A 107 -0.96 2.67 14.39
N VAL A 108 -0.86 2.35 13.10
CA VAL A 108 -0.95 0.98 12.59
C VAL A 108 0.45 0.44 12.33
N GLY A 109 0.92 -0.48 13.17
CA GLY A 109 2.26 -1.04 13.09
C GLY A 109 2.49 -1.86 11.82
N ARG A 110 3.73 -1.86 11.34
CA ARG A 110 4.20 -2.58 10.14
C ARG A 110 3.68 -4.01 10.08
N GLY A 111 3.31 -4.49 8.89
CA GLY A 111 2.89 -5.89 8.68
C GLY A 111 1.50 -6.21 9.23
N SER A 112 0.77 -5.22 9.75
CA SER A 112 -0.57 -5.43 10.30
C SER A 112 -1.64 -5.44 9.23
N ILE A 113 -2.79 -6.03 9.57
CA ILE A 113 -3.99 -6.00 8.76
C ILE A 113 -5.13 -5.39 9.58
N VAL A 114 -5.73 -4.34 9.06
CA VAL A 114 -7.04 -3.84 9.50
C VAL A 114 -8.07 -4.57 8.66
N ALA A 115 -8.93 -5.37 9.28
CA ALA A 115 -9.92 -6.17 8.56
C ALA A 115 -10.95 -5.30 7.84
N ALA A 116 -11.59 -5.85 6.81
CA ALA A 116 -12.68 -5.18 6.11
C ALA A 116 -13.79 -4.76 7.09
N GLY A 117 -14.31 -3.54 6.94
CA GLY A 117 -15.35 -2.98 7.79
C GLY A 117 -14.92 -2.68 9.25
N ALA A 118 -13.63 -2.84 9.59
CA ALA A 118 -13.17 -2.55 10.94
C ALA A 118 -13.11 -1.04 11.21
N VAL A 119 -13.32 -0.62 12.47
CA VAL A 119 -13.18 0.78 12.89
C VAL A 119 -12.11 0.90 13.96
N VAL A 120 -10.95 1.40 13.56
CA VAL A 120 -9.83 1.72 14.45
C VAL A 120 -10.07 3.10 15.05
N LYS A 121 -10.27 3.14 16.36
CA LYS A 121 -10.61 4.36 17.09
C LYS A 121 -9.44 5.34 17.12
N GLN A 122 -9.79 6.59 17.43
CA GLN A 122 -8.81 7.64 17.65
C GLN A 122 -7.72 7.21 18.65
N ASP A 123 -6.49 7.63 18.40
CA ASP A 123 -5.31 7.43 19.27
C ASP A 123 -4.98 5.96 19.56
N SER A 124 -5.58 5.01 18.81
CA SER A 124 -5.35 3.59 19.01
C SER A 124 -3.98 3.18 18.45
N VAL A 125 -3.23 2.39 19.22
CA VAL A 125 -1.99 1.77 18.76
C VAL A 125 -2.26 0.30 18.43
N ILE A 126 -2.05 -0.07 17.16
CA ILE A 126 -2.03 -1.45 16.68
C ILE A 126 -0.57 -1.87 16.57
N PRO A 127 -0.07 -2.81 17.40
CA PRO A 127 1.31 -3.26 17.33
C PRO A 127 1.64 -3.90 15.98
N PRO A 128 2.92 -3.96 15.56
CA PRO A 128 3.33 -4.64 14.33
C PRO A 128 2.79 -6.07 14.22
N PHE A 129 2.59 -6.55 12.99
CA PHE A 129 2.14 -7.90 12.67
C PHE A 129 0.82 -8.32 13.33
N SER A 130 -0.06 -7.36 13.60
CA SER A 130 -1.34 -7.58 14.27
C SER A 130 -2.51 -7.69 13.29
N LEU A 131 -3.61 -8.25 13.76
CA LEU A 131 -4.92 -8.15 13.12
C LEU A 131 -5.83 -7.25 13.97
N ALA A 132 -6.36 -6.18 13.39
CA ALA A 132 -7.41 -5.36 14.00
C ALA A 132 -8.74 -5.61 13.28
N ALA A 133 -9.78 -6.08 13.99
CA ALA A 133 -11.05 -6.44 13.37
C ALA A 133 -12.27 -6.07 14.21
N GLY A 134 -13.37 -5.70 13.56
CA GLY A 134 -14.64 -5.34 14.21
C GLY A 134 -14.88 -3.83 14.31
N ASN A 135 -16.06 -3.45 14.78
CA ASN A 135 -16.45 -2.07 15.02
C ASN A 135 -17.05 -1.95 16.45
N PRO A 136 -16.31 -1.40 17.43
CA PRO A 136 -14.91 -0.95 17.32
C PRO A 136 -13.93 -2.13 17.13
N ALA A 137 -12.78 -1.86 16.55
CA ALA A 137 -11.78 -2.90 16.26
C ALA A 137 -11.17 -3.47 17.55
N VAL A 138 -11.04 -4.79 17.58
CA VAL A 138 -10.29 -5.54 18.60
C VAL A 138 -8.98 -6.00 17.98
N VAL A 139 -7.88 -5.75 18.70
CA VAL A 139 -6.52 -6.08 18.26
C VAL A 139 -6.14 -7.49 18.70
N ARG A 140 -5.62 -8.28 17.77
CA ARG A 140 -4.95 -9.57 18.00
C ARG A 140 -3.49 -9.41 17.59
N GLU A 141 -2.63 -9.25 18.58
CA GLU A 141 -1.19 -9.04 18.38
C GLU A 141 -0.48 -10.28 17.85
N ASN A 142 0.65 -10.07 17.14
CA ASN A 142 1.50 -11.15 16.61
C ASN A 142 0.71 -12.21 15.81
N ARG A 143 -0.33 -11.78 15.10
CA ARG A 143 -1.20 -12.66 14.31
C ARG A 143 -0.48 -13.16 13.05
N TYR A 144 0.39 -12.32 12.48
CA TYR A 144 1.16 -12.62 11.27
C TYR A 144 2.64 -12.81 11.62
N ARG A 145 3.36 -13.57 10.79
CA ARG A 145 4.81 -13.82 10.96
C ARG A 145 5.62 -13.46 9.72
N ASP A 146 4.94 -12.99 8.69
CA ASP A 146 5.48 -12.67 7.39
C ASP A 146 4.77 -11.42 6.85
N LEU A 147 5.32 -10.90 5.75
CA LEU A 147 4.84 -9.74 5.00
C LEU A 147 4.31 -10.15 3.63
N ILE A 148 4.05 -11.44 3.39
CA ILE A 148 3.71 -11.95 2.06
C ILE A 148 2.41 -11.31 1.56
N THR A 149 1.36 -11.32 2.37
CA THR A 149 0.06 -10.74 2.00
C THR A 149 0.15 -9.26 1.59
N PRO A 150 0.72 -8.34 2.41
CA PRO A 150 0.84 -6.93 2.02
C PRO A 150 1.77 -6.71 0.82
N LEU A 151 2.89 -7.45 0.72
CA LEU A 151 3.82 -7.32 -0.41
C LEU A 151 3.18 -7.80 -1.72
N GLU A 152 2.50 -8.95 -1.71
CA GLU A 152 1.77 -9.44 -2.88
C GLU A 152 0.74 -8.42 -3.37
N ALA A 153 -0.06 -7.87 -2.45
CA ALA A 153 -1.07 -6.87 -2.78
C ALA A 153 -0.42 -5.62 -3.40
N ALA A 154 0.62 -5.06 -2.78
CA ALA A 154 1.32 -3.89 -3.30
C ALA A 154 1.89 -4.11 -4.70
N LEU A 155 2.52 -5.26 -4.95
CA LEU A 155 3.11 -5.59 -6.24
C LEU A 155 2.08 -5.83 -7.34
N ILE A 156 0.96 -6.49 -7.03
CA ILE A 156 -0.16 -6.68 -7.97
C ILE A 156 -0.68 -5.32 -8.42
N TYR A 157 -1.00 -4.43 -7.47
CA TYR A 157 -1.57 -3.12 -7.81
C TYR A 157 -0.56 -2.19 -8.47
N PHE A 158 0.72 -2.32 -8.17
CA PHE A 158 1.76 -1.64 -8.94
C PHE A 158 1.73 -2.04 -10.41
N GLN A 159 1.75 -3.34 -10.72
CA GLN A 159 1.70 -3.82 -12.11
C GLN A 159 0.40 -3.40 -12.81
N LEU A 160 -0.76 -3.57 -12.16
CA LEU A 160 -2.05 -3.12 -12.70
C LEU A 160 -2.04 -1.62 -13.00
N SER A 161 -1.47 -0.79 -12.10
CA SER A 161 -1.37 0.66 -12.34
C SER A 161 -0.55 0.99 -13.59
N ARG A 162 0.46 0.19 -13.93
CA ARG A 162 1.26 0.38 -15.15
C ARG A 162 0.45 0.05 -16.40
N HIS A 163 -0.35 -1.03 -16.36
CA HIS A 163 -1.28 -1.34 -17.46
C HIS A 163 -2.32 -0.23 -17.65
N TYR A 164 -2.91 0.28 -16.57
CA TYR A 164 -3.83 1.42 -16.68
C TYR A 164 -3.15 2.69 -17.21
N LYS A 165 -1.88 2.91 -16.87
CA LYS A 165 -1.09 4.04 -17.37
C LYS A 165 -0.76 3.92 -18.87
N SER A 166 -0.52 2.71 -19.38
CA SER A 166 -0.25 2.52 -20.82
C SER A 166 -1.50 2.78 -21.68
N GLY A 167 -2.70 2.62 -21.11
CA GLY A 167 -3.96 2.75 -21.82
C GLY A 167 -4.25 1.60 -22.79
N GLU A 168 -3.41 0.56 -22.76
CA GLU A 168 -3.59 -0.64 -23.58
C GLU A 168 -4.67 -1.54 -22.97
N PRO A 169 -5.45 -2.26 -23.79
CA PRO A 169 -6.34 -3.29 -23.29
C PRO A 169 -5.56 -4.30 -22.44
N ILE A 170 -6.07 -4.61 -21.25
CA ILE A 170 -5.50 -5.65 -20.41
C ILE A 170 -5.76 -7.00 -21.09
N ASP A 171 -4.69 -7.71 -21.44
CA ASP A 171 -4.75 -9.09 -21.92
C ASP A 171 -5.53 -9.95 -20.91
N PRO A 172 -6.53 -10.76 -21.33
CA PRO A 172 -7.26 -11.67 -20.44
C PRO A 172 -6.38 -12.58 -19.57
N ASP A 173 -5.15 -12.90 -20.00
CA ASP A 173 -4.19 -13.72 -19.24
C ASP A 173 -3.23 -12.90 -18.37
N ALA A 174 -3.20 -11.57 -18.53
CA ALA A 174 -2.34 -10.69 -17.74
C ALA A 174 -2.58 -10.80 -16.21
N PRO A 175 -3.83 -10.88 -15.70
CA PRO A 175 -4.06 -10.99 -14.26
C PRO A 175 -3.33 -12.19 -13.63
N GLN A 176 -3.35 -13.35 -14.28
CA GLN A 176 -2.71 -14.57 -13.80
C GLN A 176 -1.19 -14.41 -13.78
N GLN A 177 -0.62 -13.78 -14.83
CA GLN A 177 0.81 -13.53 -14.93
C GLN A 177 1.29 -12.50 -13.88
N ILE A 178 0.52 -11.42 -13.69
CA ILE A 178 0.73 -10.40 -12.65
C ILE A 178 0.75 -11.04 -11.27
N VAL A 179 -0.29 -11.82 -10.93
CA VAL A 179 -0.37 -12.49 -9.63
C VAL A 179 0.80 -13.47 -9.45
N ALA A 180 1.15 -14.25 -10.48
CA ALA A 180 2.27 -15.17 -10.39
C ALA A 180 3.62 -14.46 -10.17
N ALA A 181 3.85 -13.33 -10.86
CA ALA A 181 5.06 -12.52 -10.68
C ALA A 181 5.10 -11.89 -9.29
N ALA A 182 4.00 -11.27 -8.84
CA ALA A 182 3.90 -10.66 -7.53
C ALA A 182 4.18 -11.66 -6.40
N LYS A 183 3.66 -12.89 -6.47
CA LYS A 183 3.93 -13.95 -5.50
C LYS A 183 5.42 -14.28 -5.39
N ARG A 184 6.11 -14.45 -6.52
CA ARG A 184 7.54 -14.75 -6.54
C ARG A 184 8.35 -13.61 -5.91
N HIS A 185 8.07 -12.38 -6.31
CA HIS A 185 8.79 -11.20 -5.81
C HIS A 185 8.48 -10.89 -4.35
N ALA A 186 7.24 -11.09 -3.90
CA ALA A 186 6.85 -10.92 -2.49
C ALA A 186 7.60 -11.90 -1.57
N ALA A 187 7.80 -13.15 -2.00
CA ALA A 187 8.58 -14.14 -1.24
C ALA A 187 10.02 -13.67 -1.01
N VAL A 188 10.68 -13.21 -2.07
CA VAL A 188 12.04 -12.66 -2.04
C VAL A 188 12.14 -11.42 -1.14
N LEU A 189 11.22 -10.47 -1.30
CA LEU A 189 11.16 -9.26 -0.49
C LEU A 189 10.94 -9.59 0.99
N ASN A 190 10.01 -10.50 1.27
CA ASN A 190 9.71 -10.95 2.62
C ASN A 190 10.96 -11.53 3.31
N GLU A 191 11.67 -12.44 2.65
CA GLU A 191 12.91 -13.01 3.20
C GLU A 191 13.96 -11.93 3.49
N SER A 192 14.15 -11.00 2.55
CA SER A 192 15.13 -9.91 2.70
C SER A 192 14.77 -8.96 3.85
N ILE A 193 13.50 -8.57 3.96
CA ILE A 193 13.03 -7.64 5.00
C ILE A 193 13.07 -8.31 6.37
N LEU A 194 12.63 -9.58 6.49
CA LEU A 194 12.70 -10.31 7.76
C LEU A 194 14.15 -10.61 8.18
N ALA A 195 15.10 -10.63 7.25
CA ALA A 195 16.53 -10.69 7.54
C ALA A 195 17.14 -9.35 7.98
N GLY A 196 16.34 -8.28 8.09
CA GLY A 196 16.75 -6.98 8.62
C GLY A 196 17.01 -5.91 7.57
N MET A 197 16.67 -6.15 6.30
CA MET A 197 16.73 -5.10 5.27
C MET A 197 15.55 -4.13 5.42
N GLU A 198 15.81 -2.83 5.27
CA GLU A 198 14.74 -1.82 5.22
C GLU A 198 13.88 -2.03 3.97
N VAL A 199 12.57 -1.73 4.07
CA VAL A 199 11.61 -2.02 2.99
C VAL A 199 11.99 -1.35 1.69
N LEU A 200 12.36 -0.06 1.74
CA LEU A 200 12.74 0.70 0.54
C LEU A 200 14.02 0.16 -0.14
N ASP A 201 14.97 -0.32 0.65
CA ASP A 201 16.19 -0.94 0.12
C ASP A 201 15.86 -2.28 -0.57
N ALA A 202 15.00 -3.09 0.03
CA ALA A 202 14.55 -4.36 -0.55
C ALA A 202 13.83 -4.13 -1.89
N LEU A 203 12.97 -3.10 -1.97
CA LEU A 203 12.30 -2.71 -3.20
C LEU A 203 13.29 -2.29 -4.29
N SER A 204 14.34 -1.54 -3.94
CA SER A 204 15.38 -1.13 -4.90
C SER A 204 16.15 -2.32 -5.50
N PHE A 205 16.13 -3.47 -4.83
CA PHE A 205 16.75 -4.69 -5.33
C PHE A 205 15.85 -5.39 -6.38
N VAL A 206 14.55 -5.44 -6.11
CA VAL A 206 13.59 -6.21 -6.91
C VAL A 206 13.02 -5.40 -8.09
N LEU A 207 12.87 -4.09 -7.93
CA LEU A 207 12.26 -3.18 -8.94
C LEU A 207 13.28 -2.57 -9.91
N ARG A 208 14.48 -3.15 -10.04
CA ARG A 208 15.46 -2.63 -11.00
C ARG A 208 14.96 -2.82 -12.43
N PRO A 209 15.21 -1.87 -13.35
CA PRO A 209 15.04 -2.14 -14.76
C PRO A 209 15.88 -3.36 -15.12
N ALA A 210 15.36 -4.25 -15.96
CA ALA A 210 16.16 -5.30 -16.56
C ALA A 210 17.40 -4.66 -17.20
N GLU A 211 18.60 -5.10 -16.79
CA GLU A 211 19.82 -4.75 -17.52
C GLU A 211 19.69 -5.37 -18.91
N GLY A 212 19.65 -4.51 -19.92
CA GLY A 212 19.53 -4.90 -21.34
C GLY A 212 20.77 -5.58 -21.88
#